data_AF-A0A415I825-F1
#
_entry.id   AF-A0A415I825-F1
#
_cell.length_a   1.000
_cell.length_b   1.000
_cell.length_c   1.000
_cell.angle_alpha   90.00
_cell.angle_beta   90.00
_cell.angle_gamma   90.00
#
_symmetry.space_group_name_H-M   'P 1'
#
loop_
_entity.id
_entity.type
_entity.pdbx_description
1 polymer ?
#
loop_
_entity_poly.entity_id
_entity_poly.type
_entity_poly.pdbx_seq_one_letter_code
_entity_poly.pdbx_strand_id
1 'polypeptide(L)'
;MNYSISIINSKMTDMIKFTTILFILIIPIGNNLFGQDFENKEIRDFLISTGEIQEGDRCSYYAYELIKSDELKCSDICGIYRIGAYASHSYTYLLLLDKQGKTFLDCHTDLYQTLKSIFSFFEKNNHCFTDLEKLSYIKEAMDIYHRNNTAIPW
;
A
#
# COMPACT_ATOMS: atom_id res chain seq x y z
N MET A 1 61.18 1.14 -18.93
CA MET A 1 60.18 0.08 -18.65
C MET A 1 59.28 0.35 -17.44
N ASN A 2 59.47 1.42 -16.66
CA ASN A 2 58.70 1.68 -15.43
C ASN A 2 57.51 2.65 -15.58
N TYR A 3 57.45 3.45 -16.65
CA TYR A 3 56.36 4.41 -16.89
C TYR A 3 55.04 3.73 -17.31
N SER A 4 55.11 2.67 -18.11
CA SER A 4 53.91 1.97 -18.60
C SER A 4 53.19 1.22 -17.48
N ILE A 5 53.93 0.69 -16.50
CA ILE A 5 53.39 -0.03 -15.34
C ILE A 5 52.70 0.95 -14.38
N SER A 6 53.26 2.14 -14.15
CA SER A 6 52.63 3.15 -13.28
C SER A 6 51.30 3.68 -13.83
N ILE A 7 51.21 3.84 -15.16
CA ILE A 7 49.98 4.29 -15.83
C ILE A 7 48.88 3.21 -15.75
N ILE A 8 49.24 1.94 -15.91
CA ILE A 8 48.30 0.81 -15.78
C ILE A 8 47.79 0.69 -14.34
N ASN A 9 48.67 0.85 -13.34
CA ASN A 9 48.28 0.84 -11.93
C ASN A 9 47.40 2.04 -11.55
N SER A 10 47.66 3.23 -12.09
CA SER A 10 46.79 4.40 -11.89
C SER A 10 45.39 4.15 -12.46
N LYS A 11 45.30 3.68 -13.71
CA LYS A 11 44.02 3.38 -14.36
C LYS A 11 43.23 2.28 -13.65
N MET A 12 43.89 1.23 -13.17
CA MET A 12 43.24 0.20 -12.36
C MET A 12 42.72 0.76 -11.03
N THR A 13 43.51 1.60 -10.36
CA THR A 13 43.11 2.22 -9.08
C THR A 13 41.92 3.15 -9.26
N ASP A 14 41.87 3.91 -10.36
CA ASP A 14 40.76 4.81 -10.67
C ASP A 14 39.49 4.03 -11.07
N MET A 15 39.64 2.93 -11.82
CA MET A 15 38.52 2.03 -12.16
C MET A 15 37.93 1.35 -10.93
N ILE A 16 38.78 0.92 -9.98
CA ILE A 16 38.36 0.37 -8.69
C ILE A 16 37.61 1.43 -7.88
N LYS A 17 38.15 2.66 -7.75
CA LYS A 17 37.47 3.76 -7.04
C LYS A 17 36.10 4.07 -7.65
N PHE A 18 36.00 4.09 -8.98
CA PHE A 18 34.73 4.34 -9.68
C PHE A 18 33.71 3.22 -9.43
N THR A 19 34.14 1.95 -9.44
CA THR A 19 33.26 0.82 -9.12
C THR A 19 32.82 0.84 -7.65
N THR A 20 33.69 1.21 -6.72
CA THR A 20 33.32 1.34 -5.29
C THR A 20 32.29 2.46 -5.07
N ILE A 21 32.44 3.60 -5.73
CA ILE A 21 31.47 4.71 -5.68
C ILE A 21 30.12 4.29 -6.28
N LEU A 22 30.14 3.56 -7.39
CA LEU A 22 28.92 3.05 -8.03
C LEU A 22 28.17 2.06 -7.11
N PHE A 23 28.88 1.17 -6.41
CA PHE A 23 28.28 0.28 -5.43
C PHE A 23 27.67 1.04 -4.24
N ILE A 24 28.36 2.06 -3.71
CA ILE A 24 27.84 2.90 -2.61
C ILE A 24 26.58 3.67 -3.02
N LEU A 25 26.43 4.04 -4.29
CA LEU A 25 25.23 4.71 -4.80
C LEU A 25 24.05 3.76 -5.07
N ILE A 26 24.29 2.47 -5.30
CA ILE A 26 23.25 1.47 -5.58
C ILE A 26 22.70 0.84 -4.30
N ILE A 27 23.51 0.69 -3.25
CA ILE A 27 23.10 0.10 -1.96
C ILE A 27 21.88 0.81 -1.31
N PRO A 28 21.77 2.15 -1.29
CA PRO A 28 20.59 2.83 -0.73
C PRO A 28 19.34 2.64 -1.60
N ILE A 29 19.48 2.40 -2.90
CA ILE A 29 18.35 2.19 -3.81
C ILE A 29 17.73 0.79 -3.59
N GLY A 30 18.57 -0.21 -3.30
CA GLY A 30 18.08 -1.55 -2.94
C GLY A 30 17.41 -1.62 -1.56
N ASN A 31 17.89 -0.84 -0.58
CA ASN A 31 17.33 -0.86 0.78
C ASN A 31 16.09 0.03 0.95
N ASN A 32 15.86 1.03 0.10
CA ASN A 32 14.65 1.86 0.14
C ASN A 32 13.46 1.26 -0.63
N LEU A 33 13.63 0.09 -1.26
CA LEU A 33 12.53 -0.67 -1.87
C LEU A 33 11.85 -1.65 -0.89
N PHE A 34 12.45 -1.85 0.29
CA PHE A 34 11.71 -2.38 1.43
C PHE A 34 10.93 -1.20 2.03
N GLY A 35 9.75 -0.96 1.45
CA GLY A 35 8.73 -0.19 2.17
C GLY A 35 8.65 -0.74 3.59
N GLN A 36 8.62 0.15 4.57
CA GLN A 36 8.28 -0.21 5.93
C GLN A 36 7.04 -1.10 5.82
N ASP A 37 7.15 -2.39 6.14
CA ASP A 37 5.98 -3.26 6.14
C ASP A 37 4.98 -2.57 7.06
N PHE A 38 3.85 -2.15 6.49
CA PHE A 38 2.79 -1.56 7.27
C PHE A 38 2.32 -2.64 8.25
N GLU A 39 2.69 -2.54 9.53
CA GLU A 39 2.44 -3.59 10.52
C GLU A 39 1.12 -3.36 11.25
N ASN A 40 0.01 -3.83 10.68
CA ASN A 40 -1.30 -3.86 11.34
C ASN A 40 -1.90 -5.26 11.31
N LYS A 41 -1.83 -5.94 12.45
CA LYS A 41 -2.26 -7.33 12.59
C LYS A 41 -3.68 -7.56 12.11
N GLU A 42 -4.64 -6.69 12.45
CA GLU A 42 -6.04 -6.88 12.05
C GLU A 42 -6.22 -6.80 10.53
N ILE A 43 -5.49 -5.90 9.85
CA ILE A 43 -5.54 -5.78 8.39
C ILE A 43 -4.88 -7.00 7.75
N ARG A 44 -3.76 -7.47 8.29
CA ARG A 44 -3.10 -8.70 7.81
C ARG A 44 -4.00 -9.92 7.98
N ASP A 45 -4.60 -10.10 9.15
CA ASP A 45 -5.51 -11.22 9.45
C ASP A 45 -6.71 -11.20 8.50
N PHE A 46 -7.25 -10.01 8.20
CA PHE A 46 -8.30 -9.85 7.19
C PHE A 46 -7.83 -10.27 5.79
N LEU A 47 -6.68 -9.78 5.31
CA LEU A 47 -6.14 -10.14 3.99
C LEU A 47 -5.78 -11.63 3.87
N ILE A 48 -5.37 -12.26 4.98
CA ILE A 48 -5.19 -13.73 5.02
C ILE A 48 -6.54 -14.43 4.90
N SER A 49 -7.57 -13.95 5.60
CA SER A 49 -8.92 -14.55 5.57
C SER A 49 -9.58 -14.47 4.19
N THR A 50 -9.25 -13.46 3.39
CA THR A 50 -9.73 -13.32 2.01
C THR A 50 -8.87 -14.08 1.00
N GLY A 51 -7.73 -14.65 1.42
CA GLY A 51 -6.82 -15.40 0.56
C GLY A 51 -5.83 -14.54 -0.24
N GLU A 52 -5.78 -13.22 0.01
CA GLU A 52 -4.86 -12.30 -0.67
C GLU A 52 -3.40 -12.50 -0.24
N ILE A 53 -3.21 -12.97 0.99
CA ILE A 53 -1.91 -13.24 1.60
C ILE A 53 -1.95 -14.64 2.22
N GLN A 54 -0.89 -15.43 2.05
CA GLN A 54 -0.79 -16.72 2.73
C GLN A 54 -0.25 -16.58 4.15
N GLU A 55 -0.65 -17.49 5.04
CA GLU A 55 -0.11 -17.51 6.40
C GLU A 55 1.40 -17.79 6.37
N GLY A 56 2.19 -16.93 7.01
CA GLY A 56 3.66 -17.00 6.99
C GLY A 56 4.33 -16.35 5.77
N ASP A 57 3.55 -15.83 4.82
CA ASP A 57 4.09 -15.09 3.68
C ASP A 57 4.68 -13.74 4.13
N ARG A 58 5.73 -13.33 3.43
CA ARG A 58 6.40 -12.03 3.59
C ARG A 58 5.85 -10.97 2.62
N CYS A 59 4.72 -11.25 1.96
CA CYS A 59 4.05 -10.27 1.13
C CYS A 59 3.73 -9.00 1.92
N SER A 60 4.27 -7.87 1.45
CA SER A 60 3.94 -6.54 1.95
C SER A 60 2.50 -6.18 1.57
N TYR A 61 1.84 -5.46 2.46
CA TYR A 61 0.48 -4.96 2.29
C TYR A 61 0.42 -3.48 2.64
N TYR A 62 -0.69 -2.83 2.29
CA TYR A 62 -0.85 -1.39 2.48
C TYR A 62 -2.20 -1.03 3.11
N ALA A 63 -2.22 0.17 3.70
CA ALA A 63 -3.44 0.87 4.08
C ALA A 63 -3.28 2.37 3.85
N TYR A 64 -3.98 2.90 2.86
CA TYR A 64 -3.95 4.32 2.52
C TYR A 64 -5.34 4.91 2.57
N GLU A 65 -5.47 6.13 3.08
CA GLU A 65 -6.71 6.88 3.02
C GLU A 65 -7.14 6.99 1.56
N LEU A 66 -8.41 6.67 1.30
CA LEU A 66 -8.95 6.48 -0.03
C LEU A 66 -8.75 7.69 -0.94
N ILE A 67 -8.92 8.92 -0.44
CA ILE A 67 -8.83 10.15 -1.22
C ILE A 67 -7.41 10.77 -1.15
N LYS A 68 -6.87 10.95 0.05
CA LYS A 68 -5.61 11.67 0.29
C LYS A 68 -4.38 10.81 0.05
N SER A 69 -4.54 9.48 0.01
CA SER A 69 -3.44 8.52 -0.07
C SER A 69 -2.43 8.64 1.07
N ASP A 70 -2.86 9.16 2.22
CA ASP A 70 -2.07 9.17 3.46
C ASP A 70 -2.09 7.78 4.10
N GLU A 71 -0.94 7.29 4.56
CA GLU A 71 -0.87 5.99 5.25
C GLU A 71 -1.63 6.02 6.59
N LEU A 72 -2.33 4.91 6.90
CA LEU A 72 -3.08 4.76 8.15
C LEU A 72 -2.14 4.86 9.37
N LYS A 73 -2.46 5.75 10.30
CA LYS A 73 -1.70 5.94 11.56
C LYS A 73 -2.50 5.49 12.76
N CYS A 74 -1.80 5.10 13.83
CA CYS A 74 -2.42 4.77 15.12
C CYS A 74 -3.17 5.95 15.76
N SER A 75 -2.85 7.18 15.37
CA SER A 75 -3.53 8.41 15.82
C SER A 75 -4.84 8.67 15.10
N ASP A 76 -5.13 7.96 14.01
CA ASP A 76 -6.30 8.22 13.20
C ASP A 76 -7.55 7.74 13.94
N ILE A 77 -8.58 8.57 13.95
CA ILE A 77 -9.82 8.35 14.71
C ILE A 77 -11.04 8.15 13.83
N CYS A 78 -10.94 8.53 12.56
CA CYS A 78 -12.00 8.38 11.57
C CYS A 78 -11.43 8.47 10.16
N GLY A 79 -11.83 7.56 9.28
CA GLY A 79 -11.43 7.60 7.87
C GLY A 79 -11.90 6.38 7.09
N ILE A 80 -11.79 6.45 5.77
CA ILE A 80 -12.00 5.32 4.87
C ILE A 80 -10.68 5.07 4.16
N TYR A 81 -10.18 3.84 4.26
CA TYR A 81 -8.88 3.44 3.75
C TYR A 81 -9.05 2.35 2.71
N ARG A 82 -8.27 2.41 1.63
CA ARG A 82 -8.04 1.27 0.76
C ARG A 82 -6.94 0.40 1.36
N ILE A 83 -7.17 -0.90 1.39
CA ILE A 83 -6.22 -1.89 1.87
C ILE A 83 -6.05 -2.99 0.82
N GLY A 84 -4.87 -3.60 0.77
CA GLY A 84 -4.58 -4.68 -0.18
C GLY A 84 -3.15 -5.16 -0.07
N ALA A 85 -2.84 -6.26 -0.76
CA ALA A 85 -1.49 -6.76 -0.91
C ALA A 85 -0.78 -6.07 -2.09
N TYR A 86 0.54 -5.95 -2.04
CA TYR A 86 1.34 -5.53 -3.20
C TYR A 86 1.60 -6.73 -4.14
N ALA A 87 0.53 -7.28 -4.73
CA ALA A 87 0.61 -8.39 -5.68
C ALA A 87 -0.13 -8.05 -6.98
N SER A 88 0.35 -8.55 -8.12
CA SER A 88 -0.12 -8.19 -9.47
C SER A 88 -1.59 -8.53 -9.77
N HIS A 89 -2.21 -9.39 -8.95
CA HIS A 89 -3.59 -9.85 -9.11
C HIS A 89 -4.38 -9.81 -7.79
N SER A 90 -4.03 -8.86 -6.91
CA SER A 90 -4.73 -8.68 -5.63
C SER A 90 -5.98 -7.82 -5.76
N TYR A 91 -7.01 -8.13 -4.98
CA TYR A 91 -8.15 -7.23 -4.84
C TYR A 91 -7.83 -6.08 -3.90
N THR A 92 -8.49 -4.94 -4.15
CA THR A 92 -8.49 -3.82 -3.22
C THR A 92 -9.75 -3.86 -2.36
N TYR A 93 -9.56 -3.78 -1.06
CA TYR A 93 -10.63 -3.78 -0.06
C TYR A 93 -10.73 -2.40 0.58
N LEU A 94 -11.82 -2.16 1.31
CA LEU A 94 -11.99 -0.95 2.10
C LEU A 94 -11.98 -1.26 3.59
N LEU A 95 -11.41 -0.34 4.35
CA LEU A 95 -11.44 -0.30 5.80
C LEU A 95 -12.13 0.99 6.22
N LEU A 96 -13.25 0.87 6.91
CA LEU A 96 -13.91 1.98 7.60
C LEU A 96 -13.38 2.03 9.04
N LEU A 97 -12.75 3.13 9.40
CA LEU A 97 -12.24 3.39 10.74
C LEU A 97 -13.11 4.42 11.42
N ASP A 98 -13.61 4.13 12.62
CA ASP A 98 -14.12 5.14 13.54
C ASP A 98 -13.60 4.91 14.95
N LYS A 99 -13.99 5.79 15.89
CA LYS A 99 -13.57 5.69 17.30
C LYS A 99 -13.96 4.37 17.98
N GLN A 100 -14.93 3.65 17.44
CA GLN A 100 -15.49 2.44 18.04
C GLN A 100 -14.84 1.19 17.46
N GLY A 101 -14.21 1.28 16.29
CA GLY A 101 -13.42 0.19 15.74
C GLY A 101 -13.22 0.27 14.23
N LYS A 102 -12.91 -0.89 13.66
CA LYS A 102 -12.62 -1.11 12.25
C LYS A 102 -13.69 -1.98 11.63
N THR A 103 -14.18 -1.60 10.45
CA THR A 103 -15.08 -2.42 9.64
C THR A 103 -14.42 -2.66 8.28
N PHE A 104 -14.20 -3.93 7.96
CA PHE A 104 -13.61 -4.34 6.69
C PHE A 104 -14.72 -4.62 5.68
N LEU A 105 -14.55 -4.13 4.46
CA LEU A 105 -15.52 -4.27 3.38
C LEU A 105 -14.86 -4.98 2.19
N ASP A 106 -15.48 -6.07 1.77
CA ASP A 106 -15.21 -6.72 0.50
C ASP A 106 -15.87 -5.93 -0.63
N CYS A 107 -15.02 -5.29 -1.44
CA CYS A 107 -15.43 -4.47 -2.57
C CYS A 107 -15.41 -5.24 -3.90
N HIS A 108 -15.42 -6.57 -3.86
CA HIS A 108 -15.50 -7.41 -5.06
C HIS A 108 -16.89 -8.01 -5.26
N THR A 109 -17.56 -8.47 -4.20
CA THR A 109 -18.74 -9.33 -4.34
C THR A 109 -20.09 -8.62 -4.38
N ASP A 110 -20.24 -7.50 -3.67
CA ASP A 110 -21.54 -6.80 -3.55
C ASP A 110 -21.36 -5.28 -3.37
N LEU A 111 -21.53 -4.54 -4.48
CA LEU A 111 -21.47 -3.09 -4.47
C LEU A 111 -22.58 -2.46 -3.61
N TYR A 112 -23.78 -3.04 -3.61
CA TYR A 112 -24.90 -2.47 -2.87
C TYR A 112 -24.64 -2.52 -1.36
N GLN A 113 -24.18 -3.66 -0.83
CA GLN A 113 -23.84 -3.79 0.59
C GLN A 113 -22.64 -2.94 0.98
N THR A 114 -21.65 -2.82 0.10
CA THR A 114 -20.50 -1.93 0.28
C THR A 114 -20.96 -0.48 0.42
N LEU A 115 -21.76 0.02 -0.52
CA LEU A 115 -22.28 1.38 -0.48
C LEU A 115 -23.18 1.61 0.73
N LYS A 116 -24.05 0.66 1.07
CA LYS A 116 -24.91 0.75 2.26
C LYS A 116 -24.09 0.88 3.55
N SER A 117 -22.99 0.15 3.66
CA SER A 117 -22.07 0.23 4.81
C SER A 117 -21.37 1.58 4.87
N ILE A 118 -20.92 2.10 3.72
CA ILE A 118 -20.32 3.44 3.61
C ILE A 118 -21.32 4.54 4.00
N PHE A 119 -22.56 4.47 3.52
CA PHE A 119 -23.60 5.44 3.91
C PHE A 119 -23.90 5.39 5.40
N SER A 120 -24.07 4.19 5.97
CA SER A 120 -24.30 4.02 7.42
C SER A 120 -23.14 4.58 8.25
N PHE A 121 -21.91 4.41 7.75
CA PHE A 121 -20.71 4.97 8.35
C PHE A 121 -20.68 6.51 8.29
N PHE A 122 -21.11 7.12 7.18
CA PHE A 122 -21.25 8.58 7.10
C PHE A 122 -22.33 9.12 8.01
N GLU A 123 -23.47 8.44 8.15
CA GLU A 123 -24.54 8.86 9.07
C GLU A 123 -24.03 8.88 10.52
N LYS A 124 -23.31 7.82 10.92
CA LYS A 124 -22.71 7.69 12.25
C LYS A 124 -21.59 8.71 12.50
N ASN A 125 -20.79 9.01 11.49
CA ASN A 125 -19.58 9.84 11.59
C ASN A 125 -19.70 11.16 10.80
N ASN A 126 -20.91 11.74 10.73
CA ASN A 126 -21.21 12.90 9.88
C ASN A 126 -20.31 14.12 10.15
N HIS A 127 -19.82 14.27 11.38
CA HIS A 127 -18.92 15.36 11.78
C HIS A 127 -17.50 15.24 11.20
N CYS A 128 -17.12 14.09 10.65
CA CYS A 128 -15.79 13.83 10.11
C CYS A 128 -15.68 14.11 8.60
N PHE A 129 -16.82 14.26 7.90
CA PHE A 129 -16.85 14.32 6.44
C PHE A 129 -17.78 15.43 5.95
N THR A 130 -17.28 16.25 5.04
CA THR A 130 -18.11 17.16 4.25
C THR A 130 -18.92 16.40 3.21
N ASP A 131 -20.00 16.98 2.71
CA ASP A 131 -20.82 16.34 1.66
C ASP A 131 -20.03 16.12 0.37
N LEU A 132 -19.09 17.02 0.05
CA LEU A 132 -18.20 16.84 -1.10
C LEU A 132 -17.25 15.64 -0.90
N GLU A 133 -16.67 15.48 0.28
CA GLU A 133 -15.83 14.33 0.60
C GLU A 133 -16.64 13.03 0.51
N LYS A 134 -17.85 12.97 1.06
CA LYS A 134 -18.72 11.79 0.98
C LYS A 134 -18.95 11.36 -0.48
N LEU A 135 -19.25 12.31 -1.36
CA LEU A 135 -19.43 12.03 -2.78
C LEU A 135 -18.15 11.50 -3.44
N SER A 136 -16.99 12.08 -3.11
CA SER A 136 -15.70 11.60 -3.60
C SER A 136 -15.37 10.18 -3.12
N TYR A 137 -15.63 9.87 -1.85
CA TYR A 137 -15.44 8.52 -1.30
C TYR A 137 -16.33 7.49 -1.99
N ILE A 138 -17.61 7.83 -2.23
CA ILE A 138 -18.55 6.95 -2.93
C ILE A 138 -18.04 6.66 -4.35
N LYS A 139 -17.59 7.69 -5.07
CA LYS A 139 -17.05 7.54 -6.41
C LYS A 139 -15.83 6.62 -6.43
N GLU A 140 -14.87 6.85 -5.55
CA GLU A 140 -13.66 6.01 -5.49
C GLU A 140 -13.97 4.56 -5.07
N ALA A 141 -14.94 4.34 -4.18
CA ALA A 141 -15.40 3.00 -3.82
C ALA A 141 -16.02 2.26 -5.02
N MET A 142 -16.81 2.96 -5.85
CA MET A 142 -17.35 2.40 -7.09
C MET A 142 -16.25 2.08 -8.11
N ASP A 143 -15.24 2.95 -8.23
CA ASP A 143 -14.10 2.75 -9.12
C ASP A 143 -13.25 1.55 -8.67
N ILE A 144 -13.06 1.35 -7.35
CA ILE A 144 -12.44 0.13 -6.79
C ILE A 144 -13.23 -1.11 -7.16
N TYR A 145 -14.55 -1.10 -6.94
CA TYR A 145 -15.41 -2.23 -7.28
C TYR A 145 -15.30 -2.59 -8.76
N HIS A 146 -15.31 -1.59 -9.65
CA HIS A 146 -15.12 -1.81 -11.08
C HIS A 146 -13.76 -2.44 -11.39
N ARG A 147 -12.66 -1.92 -10.82
CA ARG A 147 -11.31 -2.49 -10.99
C ARG A 147 -11.24 -3.94 -10.51
N ASN A 148 -11.79 -4.25 -9.34
CA ASN A 148 -11.84 -5.61 -8.81
C ASN A 148 -12.62 -6.55 -9.73
N ASN A 149 -13.74 -6.12 -10.30
CA ASN A 149 -14.51 -6.94 -11.24
C ASN A 149 -13.78 -7.24 -12.56
N THR A 150 -12.81 -6.41 -12.94
CA THR A 150 -11.96 -6.65 -14.13
C THR A 150 -10.70 -7.44 -13.82
N ALA A 151 -10.34 -7.59 -12.54
CA ALA A 151 -9.20 -8.38 -12.14
C ALA A 151 -9.52 -9.87 -12.26
N ILE A 152 -8.58 -10.64 -12.79
CA ILE A 152 -8.64 -12.11 -12.86
C ILE A 152 -7.80 -12.62 -11.69
N PRO A 153 -8.40 -13.21 -10.64
CA PRO A 153 -7.67 -13.88 -9.58
C PRO A 153 -7.02 -15.15 -10.11
N TRP A 154 -6.00 -15.62 -9.40
CA TRP A 154 -5.35 -16.91 -9.63
C TRP A 154 -6.31 -18.08 -9.48
#